data_AF-A0A669EMD8-F1
#
_entry.id   AF-A0A669EMD8-F1
#
_cell.length_a   1.000
_cell.length_b   1.000
_cell.length_c   1.000
_cell.angle_alpha   90.00
_cell.angle_beta   90.00
_cell.angle_gamma   90.00
#
_symmetry.space_group_name_H-M   'P 1'
#
loop_
_entity.id
_entity.type
_entity.pdbx_description
1 polymer ?
#
loop_
_entity_poly.entity_id
_entity_poly.type
_entity_poly.pdbx_seq_one_letter_code
_entity_poly.pdbx_strand_id
1 'polypeptide(L)'
;MSIVRQTRTYTSSVAPQKAHSVSGFSLRSTPRIAASSARFVSSSGGMGFGGSLGMGGGGFDLSGALDQGTVRLNEKATMQNLNDRLASYLEKVRSLEAANAKLEKQIREYYEKKGPAAEKDYSKYWDIINGLRDKIHAATMENANILLQIDNSKLAADDFRTKFEHELMMRQSVEADIANLRRLLDQTTLTKADLEMQIEGLQDELAYLKKNHAELTGNVNVEVDAAPQQDLNKVLEEIRAQYEAITDKHRRDQEAWFNDKSATLTKEITIHTETIQTSKTEISDLRRTLQGLEIELQSQLSMKGALENTLAETEARYSSMLAGFQSQINMLEGELANVRASIEQQGQDYKMLLDIKSRLEQEIATYRSLLESEESR
;
A
#
# COMPACT_ATOMS: atom_id res chain seq x y z
N MET A 1 68.29 12.43 -22.71
CA MET A 1 67.81 11.64 -21.55
C MET A 1 66.34 11.94 -21.33
N SER A 2 65.46 11.09 -21.86
CA SER A 2 64.01 11.15 -21.67
C SER A 2 63.63 10.33 -20.44
N ILE A 3 62.99 10.95 -19.45
CA ILE A 3 62.49 10.26 -18.26
C ILE A 3 60.99 10.06 -18.44
N VAL A 4 60.59 8.82 -18.71
CA VAL A 4 59.19 8.37 -18.72
C VAL A 4 58.81 7.99 -17.29
N ARG A 5 57.85 8.71 -16.69
CA ARG A 5 57.24 8.32 -15.40
C ARG A 5 56.05 7.38 -15.68
N GLN A 6 56.18 6.13 -15.26
CA GLN A 6 55.07 5.17 -15.19
C GLN A 6 54.23 5.44 -13.93
N THR A 7 52.93 5.63 -14.10
CA THR A 7 51.92 5.62 -13.04
C THR A 7 51.40 4.19 -12.85
N ARG A 8 51.60 3.61 -11.66
CA ARG A 8 50.93 2.38 -11.21
C ARG A 8 49.71 2.74 -10.37
N THR A 9 48.53 2.27 -10.77
CA THR A 9 47.31 2.27 -9.98
C THR A 9 47.17 0.93 -9.26
N TYR A 10 47.00 0.96 -7.93
CA TYR A 10 46.61 -0.21 -7.13
C TYR A 10 45.10 -0.19 -6.93
N THR A 11 44.41 -1.25 -7.32
CA THR A 11 43.01 -1.49 -6.97
C THR A 11 42.97 -2.45 -5.77
N SER A 12 42.43 -2.00 -4.63
CA SER A 12 42.13 -2.85 -3.48
C SER A 12 40.68 -3.29 -3.54
N SER A 13 40.43 -4.58 -3.74
CA SER A 13 39.12 -5.20 -3.59
C SER A 13 38.83 -5.47 -2.11
N VAL A 14 37.76 -4.88 -1.59
CA VAL A 14 37.19 -5.24 -0.28
C VAL A 14 35.84 -5.88 -0.51
N ALA A 15 35.66 -7.10 0.01
CA ALA A 15 34.42 -7.86 -0.05
C ALA A 15 33.35 -7.27 0.89
N PRO A 16 32.05 -7.32 0.54
CA PRO A 16 30.99 -6.79 1.40
C PRO A 16 30.71 -7.75 2.57
N GLN A 17 30.61 -7.19 3.77
CA GLN A 17 30.19 -7.89 4.99
C GLN A 17 28.67 -8.12 5.00
N LYS A 18 28.25 -9.31 5.43
CA LYS A 18 26.86 -9.71 5.67
C LYS A 18 26.23 -8.83 6.76
N ALA A 19 25.12 -8.16 6.43
CA ALA A 19 24.27 -7.51 7.43
C ALA A 19 23.27 -8.51 8.03
N HIS A 20 23.17 -8.50 9.36
CA HIS A 20 22.20 -9.28 10.13
C HIS A 20 20.80 -8.67 10.03
N SER A 21 19.80 -9.53 9.86
CA SER A 21 18.37 -9.18 9.85
C SER A 21 17.88 -8.85 11.26
N VAL A 22 17.38 -7.63 11.46
CA VAL A 22 16.61 -7.23 12.65
C VAL A 22 15.14 -7.46 12.34
N SER A 23 14.56 -8.47 12.98
CA SER A 23 13.12 -8.79 12.93
C SER A 23 12.33 -7.78 13.78
N GLY A 24 11.67 -6.83 13.11
CA GLY A 24 10.65 -5.98 13.71
C GLY A 24 9.30 -6.69 13.76
N PHE A 25 8.77 -6.82 14.97
CA PHE A 25 7.43 -7.35 15.28
C PHE A 25 6.33 -6.54 14.60
N SER A 26 5.52 -7.18 13.75
CA SER A 26 4.28 -6.63 13.22
C SER A 26 3.09 -7.45 13.70
N LEU A 27 2.46 -6.99 14.79
CA LEU A 27 1.16 -7.48 15.25
C LEU A 27 0.07 -6.89 14.34
N ARG A 28 -0.38 -7.63 13.33
CA ARG A 28 -1.72 -7.44 12.76
C ARG A 28 -2.25 -8.76 12.22
N SER A 29 -2.83 -9.53 13.13
CA SER A 29 -3.71 -10.66 12.84
C SER A 29 -4.97 -10.13 12.14
N THR A 30 -5.21 -10.59 10.91
CA THR A 30 -6.55 -10.59 10.30
C THR A 30 -6.97 -12.06 10.11
N PRO A 31 -8.23 -12.44 10.43
CA PRO A 31 -8.64 -13.83 10.36
C PRO A 31 -8.87 -14.22 8.90
N ARG A 32 -8.09 -15.19 8.41
CA ARG A 32 -8.38 -15.90 7.17
C ARG A 32 -9.49 -16.91 7.44
N ILE A 33 -10.65 -16.71 6.80
CA ILE A 33 -11.74 -17.69 6.75
C ILE A 33 -11.32 -18.78 5.75
N ALA A 34 -11.05 -19.99 6.24
CA ALA A 34 -10.80 -21.16 5.41
C ALA A 34 -12.13 -21.79 5.02
N ALA A 35 -12.45 -21.80 3.73
CA ALA A 35 -13.55 -22.60 3.19
C ALA A 35 -13.03 -24.02 2.88
N SER A 36 -13.47 -24.99 3.67
CA SER A 36 -13.27 -26.41 3.42
C SER A 36 -14.27 -26.90 2.37
N SER A 37 -13.82 -27.08 1.13
CA SER A 37 -14.60 -27.79 0.11
C SER A 37 -14.54 -29.30 0.36
N ALA A 38 -15.69 -29.87 0.72
CA ALA A 38 -15.91 -31.30 0.84
C ALA A 38 -15.79 -31.98 -0.52
N ARG A 39 -15.03 -33.07 -0.56
CA ARG A 39 -14.94 -33.97 -1.72
C ARG A 39 -16.18 -34.86 -1.74
N PHE A 40 -16.95 -34.80 -2.82
CA PHE A 40 -17.97 -35.79 -3.13
C PHE A 40 -17.30 -37.08 -3.61
N VAL A 41 -17.58 -38.19 -2.92
CA VAL A 41 -17.30 -39.54 -3.39
C VAL A 41 -18.56 -40.05 -4.08
N SER A 42 -18.52 -40.22 -5.39
CA SER A 42 -19.54 -40.92 -6.14
C SER A 42 -19.20 -42.42 -6.19
N SER A 43 -19.97 -43.22 -5.46
CA SER A 43 -19.97 -44.68 -5.60
C SER A 43 -21.24 -45.12 -6.32
N SER A 44 -21.10 -45.61 -7.55
CA SER A 44 -21.87 -46.74 -8.09
C SER A 44 -21.58 -46.90 -9.58
N GLY A 45 -20.43 -47.54 -9.87
CA GLY A 45 -20.25 -48.26 -11.12
C GLY A 45 -20.78 -49.69 -10.92
N GLY A 46 -21.78 -50.07 -11.69
CA GLY A 46 -22.35 -51.42 -11.71
C GLY A 46 -22.51 -51.89 -13.14
N MET A 47 -21.44 -52.45 -13.70
CA MET A 47 -21.47 -53.28 -14.91
C MET A 47 -22.15 -54.62 -14.59
N GLY A 48 -22.87 -55.16 -15.58
CA GLY A 48 -23.50 -56.47 -15.52
C GLY A 48 -22.54 -57.65 -15.67
N PHE A 49 -23.05 -58.83 -15.33
CA PHE A 49 -22.72 -60.19 -15.79
C PHE A 49 -23.84 -61.07 -15.17
N GLY A 50 -24.59 -61.88 -15.92
CA GLY A 50 -24.14 -63.14 -16.49
C GLY A 50 -24.24 -64.26 -15.43
N GLY A 51 -25.28 -65.09 -15.49
CA GLY A 51 -25.48 -66.18 -14.52
C GLY A 51 -26.64 -67.12 -14.87
N SER A 52 -26.35 -68.06 -15.78
CA SER A 52 -27.09 -69.31 -16.00
C SER A 52 -26.76 -70.32 -14.89
N LEU A 53 -27.77 -71.08 -14.43
CA LEU A 53 -27.76 -72.35 -13.66
C LEU A 53 -29.08 -72.38 -12.86
N GLY A 54 -29.97 -73.37 -12.86
CA GLY A 54 -30.01 -74.72 -13.40
C GLY A 54 -31.11 -75.48 -12.63
N MET A 55 -31.55 -76.61 -13.20
CA MET A 55 -32.15 -77.80 -12.56
C MET A 55 -33.68 -77.92 -12.34
N GLY A 56 -34.20 -79.05 -12.86
CA GLY A 56 -35.42 -79.76 -12.46
C GLY A 56 -36.55 -79.69 -13.50
N GLY A 57 -37.07 -80.75 -14.13
CA GLY A 57 -36.92 -82.20 -14.00
C GLY A 57 -38.13 -82.85 -14.73
N GLY A 58 -37.93 -84.04 -15.32
CA GLY A 58 -38.96 -84.87 -16.00
C GLY A 58 -39.00 -84.65 -17.51
N GLY A 59 -38.65 -85.59 -18.40
CA GLY A 59 -38.63 -87.04 -18.32
C GLY A 59 -39.88 -87.60 -18.99
N PHE A 60 -39.84 -87.83 -20.31
CA PHE A 60 -40.75 -88.76 -21.00
C PHE A 60 -40.14 -89.16 -22.35
N ASP A 61 -39.85 -90.45 -22.49
CA ASP A 61 -39.24 -91.08 -23.65
C ASP A 61 -40.30 -91.73 -24.58
N LEU A 62 -39.88 -91.84 -25.82
CA LEU A 62 -40.54 -92.30 -27.05
C LEU A 62 -40.94 -93.80 -27.04
N SER A 63 -42.19 -94.15 -27.39
CA SER A 63 -42.53 -95.31 -28.26
C SER A 63 -44.04 -95.50 -28.50
N GLY A 64 -44.43 -95.67 -29.77
CA GLY A 64 -45.33 -96.76 -30.17
C GLY A 64 -46.82 -96.49 -30.42
N ALA A 65 -47.19 -96.61 -31.70
CA ALA A 65 -48.44 -97.16 -32.23
C ALA A 65 -49.74 -96.32 -32.24
N LEU A 66 -50.06 -95.82 -33.45
CA LEU A 66 -51.36 -95.96 -34.13
C LEU A 66 -52.63 -95.90 -33.26
N ASP A 67 -53.22 -94.71 -33.13
CA ASP A 67 -54.68 -94.59 -33.13
C ASP A 67 -55.14 -93.20 -33.62
N GLN A 68 -56.07 -93.19 -34.55
CA GLN A 68 -56.57 -92.00 -35.26
C GLN A 68 -57.65 -91.26 -34.43
N GLY A 69 -57.44 -91.19 -33.10
CA GLY A 69 -58.26 -90.46 -32.12
C GLY A 69 -57.48 -89.46 -31.26
N THR A 70 -56.14 -89.50 -31.31
CA THR A 70 -55.24 -88.76 -30.41
C THR A 70 -55.01 -87.31 -30.82
N VAL A 71 -55.29 -86.93 -32.07
CA VAL A 71 -55.08 -85.56 -32.56
C VAL A 71 -56.11 -84.57 -31.98
N ARG A 72 -57.37 -84.99 -31.79
CA ARG A 72 -58.42 -84.12 -31.20
C ARG A 72 -58.32 -83.97 -29.68
N LEU A 73 -57.78 -84.98 -28.98
CA LEU A 73 -57.50 -84.88 -27.53
C LEU A 73 -56.29 -83.99 -27.25
N ASN A 74 -55.28 -84.00 -28.13
CA ASN A 74 -54.11 -83.14 -28.01
C ASN A 74 -54.47 -81.67 -28.28
N GLU A 75 -55.29 -81.38 -29.29
CA GLU A 75 -55.77 -80.02 -29.60
C GLU A 75 -56.69 -79.44 -28.51
N LYS A 76 -57.50 -80.30 -27.88
CA LYS A 76 -58.32 -79.90 -26.71
C LYS A 76 -57.45 -79.65 -25.47
N ALA A 77 -56.43 -80.47 -25.23
CA ALA A 77 -55.51 -80.28 -24.11
C ALA A 77 -54.62 -79.04 -24.28
N THR A 78 -54.17 -78.74 -25.51
CA THR A 78 -53.44 -77.49 -25.80
C THR A 78 -54.33 -76.27 -25.67
N MET A 79 -55.59 -76.31 -26.13
CA MET A 79 -56.57 -75.26 -25.92
C MET A 79 -56.92 -75.05 -24.43
N GLN A 80 -56.97 -76.13 -23.65
CA GLN A 80 -57.18 -76.04 -22.22
C GLN A 80 -55.98 -75.41 -21.51
N ASN A 81 -54.74 -75.77 -21.88
CA ASN A 81 -53.54 -75.15 -21.33
C ASN A 81 -53.44 -73.64 -21.67
N LEU A 82 -53.80 -73.27 -22.90
CA LEU A 82 -53.90 -71.87 -23.33
C LEU A 82 -54.97 -71.11 -22.54
N ASN A 83 -56.13 -71.71 -22.31
CA ASN A 83 -57.19 -71.12 -21.50
C ASN A 83 -56.79 -70.99 -20.03
N ASP A 84 -56.08 -71.97 -19.45
CA ASP A 84 -55.56 -71.89 -18.08
C ASP A 84 -54.48 -70.80 -17.96
N ARG A 85 -53.66 -70.63 -19.01
CA ARG A 85 -52.67 -69.54 -19.10
C ARG A 85 -53.33 -68.17 -19.29
N LEU A 86 -54.42 -68.09 -20.04
CA LEU A 86 -55.20 -66.87 -20.20
C LEU A 86 -55.96 -66.52 -18.91
N ALA A 87 -56.50 -67.52 -18.22
CA ALA A 87 -57.13 -67.35 -16.91
C ALA A 87 -56.13 -66.83 -15.87
N SER A 88 -54.94 -67.44 -15.78
CA SER A 88 -53.87 -66.95 -14.89
C SER A 88 -53.32 -65.57 -15.29
N TYR A 89 -53.30 -65.24 -16.59
CA TYR A 89 -52.97 -63.88 -17.05
C TYR A 89 -54.05 -62.86 -16.65
N LEU A 90 -55.34 -63.19 -16.82
CA LEU A 90 -56.45 -62.35 -16.39
C LEU A 90 -56.48 -62.16 -14.88
N GLU A 91 -56.21 -63.22 -14.10
CA GLU A 91 -56.04 -63.15 -12.65
C GLU A 91 -54.91 -62.17 -12.28
N LYS A 92 -53.78 -62.26 -13.00
CA LYS A 92 -52.63 -61.38 -12.78
C LYS A 92 -52.94 -59.92 -13.15
N VAL A 93 -53.60 -59.68 -14.28
CA VAL A 93 -54.05 -58.35 -14.68
C VAL A 93 -54.97 -57.74 -13.63
N ARG A 94 -55.98 -58.50 -13.15
CA ARG A 94 -56.87 -58.06 -12.06
C ARG A 94 -56.10 -57.74 -10.78
N SER A 95 -55.12 -58.55 -10.42
CA SER A 95 -54.28 -58.30 -9.24
C SER A 95 -53.44 -57.02 -9.37
N LEU A 96 -52.93 -56.74 -10.57
CA LEU A 96 -52.13 -55.54 -10.87
C LEU A 96 -53.00 -54.29 -10.94
N GLU A 97 -54.20 -54.38 -11.51
CA GLU A 97 -55.19 -53.30 -11.50
C GLU A 97 -55.60 -52.94 -10.07
N ALA A 98 -55.85 -53.94 -9.22
CA ALA A 98 -56.16 -53.72 -7.81
C ALA A 98 -54.99 -53.08 -7.05
N ALA A 99 -53.75 -53.50 -7.34
CA ALA A 99 -52.55 -52.92 -6.75
C ALA A 99 -52.32 -51.47 -7.22
N ASN A 100 -52.52 -51.19 -8.51
CA ASN A 100 -52.43 -49.84 -9.06
C ASN A 100 -53.49 -48.90 -8.48
N ALA A 101 -54.74 -49.34 -8.38
CA ALA A 101 -55.81 -48.56 -7.75
C ALA A 101 -55.48 -48.22 -6.28
N LYS A 102 -54.85 -49.15 -5.56
CA LYS A 102 -54.39 -48.91 -4.18
C LYS A 102 -53.25 -47.90 -4.13
N LEU A 103 -52.26 -48.01 -5.02
CA LEU A 103 -51.14 -47.08 -5.10
C LEU A 103 -51.58 -45.67 -5.49
N GLU A 104 -52.50 -45.53 -6.45
CA GLU A 104 -53.08 -44.24 -6.83
C GLU A 104 -53.80 -43.58 -5.65
N LYS A 105 -54.55 -44.35 -4.87
CA LYS A 105 -55.20 -43.85 -3.66
C LYS A 105 -54.18 -43.38 -2.62
N GLN A 106 -53.10 -44.14 -2.41
CA GLN A 106 -52.02 -43.76 -1.49
C GLN A 106 -51.27 -42.51 -1.96
N ILE A 107 -51.04 -42.35 -3.26
CA ILE A 107 -50.42 -41.16 -3.85
C ILE A 107 -51.33 -39.94 -3.63
N ARG A 108 -52.64 -40.08 -3.88
CA ARG A 108 -53.62 -39.01 -3.66
C ARG A 108 -53.67 -38.59 -2.19
N GLU A 109 -53.78 -39.56 -1.28
CA GLU A 109 -53.77 -39.29 0.17
C GLU A 109 -52.43 -38.67 0.63
N TYR A 110 -51.31 -39.03 0.01
CA TYR A 110 -50.00 -38.44 0.32
C TYR A 110 -49.93 -36.97 -0.11
N TYR A 111 -50.42 -36.62 -1.30
CA TYR A 111 -50.47 -35.23 -1.76
C TYR A 111 -51.50 -34.39 -0.99
N GLU A 112 -52.66 -34.96 -0.63
CA GLU A 112 -53.66 -34.29 0.22
C GLU A 112 -53.12 -34.03 1.62
N LYS A 113 -52.43 -35.00 2.25
CA LYS A 113 -51.85 -34.84 3.58
C LYS A 113 -50.64 -33.91 3.61
N LYS A 114 -49.84 -33.87 2.55
CA LYS A 114 -48.70 -32.95 2.48
C LYS A 114 -49.10 -31.51 2.16
N GLY A 115 -50.28 -31.30 1.55
CA GLY A 115 -50.67 -30.01 1.01
C GLY A 115 -49.61 -29.43 0.05
N PRO A 116 -49.85 -28.27 -0.58
CA PRO A 116 -48.72 -27.46 -1.02
C PRO A 116 -47.90 -27.14 0.23
N ALA A 117 -46.62 -27.52 0.24
CA ALA A 117 -45.73 -27.26 1.36
C ALA A 117 -45.91 -25.80 1.77
N ALA A 118 -46.53 -25.57 2.93
CA ALA A 118 -46.86 -24.23 3.39
C ALA A 118 -45.60 -23.38 3.26
N GLU A 119 -45.67 -22.34 2.43
CA GLU A 119 -44.61 -21.37 2.25
C GLU A 119 -44.16 -20.94 3.64
N LYS A 120 -42.95 -21.33 4.05
CA LYS A 120 -42.42 -20.94 5.34
C LYS A 120 -42.36 -19.42 5.33
N ASP A 121 -43.16 -18.78 6.17
CA ASP A 121 -43.24 -17.33 6.21
C ASP A 121 -41.93 -16.76 6.78
N TYR A 122 -41.06 -16.28 5.89
CA TYR A 122 -39.78 -15.66 6.24
C TYR A 122 -39.91 -14.15 6.50
N SER A 123 -41.11 -13.58 6.49
CA SER A 123 -41.35 -12.13 6.64
C SER A 123 -40.65 -11.55 7.88
N LYS A 124 -40.72 -12.24 9.03
CA LYS A 124 -40.07 -11.81 10.28
C LYS A 124 -38.54 -11.67 10.20
N TYR A 125 -37.89 -12.47 9.35
CA TYR A 125 -36.44 -12.36 9.16
C TYR A 125 -36.07 -11.15 8.31
N TRP A 126 -36.95 -10.74 7.37
CA TRP A 126 -36.72 -9.56 6.54
C TRP A 126 -36.70 -8.28 7.36
N ASP A 127 -37.61 -8.12 8.33
CA ASP A 127 -37.63 -6.94 9.21
C ASP A 127 -36.34 -6.84 10.06
N ILE A 128 -35.86 -7.97 10.59
CA ILE A 128 -34.61 -8.02 11.35
C ILE A 128 -33.42 -7.70 10.44
N ILE A 129 -33.37 -8.28 9.23
CA ILE A 129 -32.29 -8.04 8.26
C ILE A 129 -32.27 -6.57 7.84
N ASN A 130 -33.43 -5.97 7.56
CA ASN A 130 -33.53 -4.55 7.21
C ASN A 130 -33.11 -3.67 8.38
N GLY A 131 -33.57 -3.94 9.60
CA GLY A 131 -33.13 -3.20 10.79
C GLY A 131 -31.62 -3.31 11.07
N LEU A 132 -31.01 -4.45 10.75
CA LEU A 132 -29.55 -4.62 10.83
C LEU A 132 -28.82 -3.83 9.73
N ARG A 133 -29.35 -3.83 8.51
CA ARG A 133 -28.81 -3.04 7.39
C ARG A 133 -28.84 -1.55 7.71
N ASP A 134 -29.96 -1.05 8.25
CA ASP A 134 -30.10 0.36 8.62
C ASP A 134 -29.10 0.75 9.72
N LYS A 135 -28.89 -0.11 10.72
CA LYS A 135 -27.86 0.11 11.75
C LYS A 135 -26.45 0.13 11.16
N ILE A 136 -26.14 -0.77 10.22
CA ILE A 136 -24.84 -0.77 9.53
C ILE A 136 -24.66 0.51 8.72
N HIS A 137 -25.68 0.95 7.99
CA HIS A 137 -25.64 2.19 7.23
C HIS A 137 -25.45 3.41 8.14
N ALA A 138 -26.22 3.50 9.22
CA ALA A 138 -26.07 4.57 10.20
C ALA A 138 -24.67 4.60 10.83
N ALA A 139 -24.15 3.45 11.24
CA ALA A 139 -22.79 3.34 11.78
C ALA A 139 -21.71 3.69 10.74
N THR A 140 -21.94 3.38 9.46
CA THR A 140 -21.03 3.73 8.37
C THR A 140 -21.00 5.24 8.13
N MET A 141 -22.16 5.89 8.13
CA MET A 141 -22.26 7.34 8.01
C MET A 141 -21.63 8.06 9.20
N GLU A 142 -21.85 7.56 10.43
CA GLU A 142 -21.24 8.12 11.63
C GLU A 142 -19.72 7.96 11.63
N ASN A 143 -19.21 6.80 11.19
CA ASN A 143 -17.77 6.58 11.04
C ASN A 143 -17.16 7.56 10.02
N ALA A 144 -17.81 7.77 8.87
CA ALA A 144 -17.38 8.76 7.89
C ALA A 144 -17.39 10.19 8.47
N ASN A 145 -18.41 10.56 9.25
CA ASN A 145 -18.47 11.87 9.91
C ASN A 145 -17.32 12.05 10.91
N ILE A 146 -17.04 11.05 11.75
CA ILE A 146 -15.93 11.07 12.71
C ILE A 146 -14.59 11.21 11.98
N LEU A 147 -14.38 10.49 10.87
CA LEU A 147 -13.16 10.61 10.06
C LEU A 147 -12.98 12.03 9.52
N LEU A 148 -14.04 12.65 9.00
CA LEU A 148 -14.00 14.03 8.54
C LEU A 148 -13.67 15.02 9.67
N GLN A 149 -14.23 14.81 10.86
CA GLN A 149 -13.92 15.65 12.03
C GLN A 149 -12.45 15.48 12.48
N ILE A 150 -11.91 14.26 12.43
CA ILE A 150 -10.50 14.00 12.71
C ILE A 150 -9.61 14.73 11.70
N ASP A 151 -9.91 14.62 10.41
CA ASP A 151 -9.12 15.28 9.37
C ASP A 151 -9.22 16.80 9.47
N ASN A 152 -10.41 17.35 9.76
CA ASN A 152 -10.57 18.77 10.01
C ASN A 152 -9.75 19.25 11.23
N SER A 153 -9.77 18.49 12.32
CA SER A 153 -9.00 18.80 13.54
C SER A 153 -7.50 18.74 13.28
N LYS A 154 -7.04 17.77 12.49
CA LYS A 154 -5.62 17.67 12.08
C LYS A 154 -5.20 18.84 11.22
N LEU A 155 -5.99 19.20 10.21
CA LEU A 155 -5.70 20.36 9.35
C LEU A 155 -5.64 21.66 10.15
N ALA A 156 -6.55 21.84 11.12
CA ALA A 156 -6.51 22.99 12.02
C ALA A 156 -5.25 22.99 12.90
N ALA A 157 -4.86 21.83 13.44
CA ALA A 157 -3.63 21.71 14.24
C ALA A 157 -2.36 22.02 13.42
N ASP A 158 -2.29 21.54 12.17
CA ASP A 158 -1.18 21.84 11.26
C ASP A 158 -1.14 23.33 10.89
N ASP A 159 -2.29 23.96 10.62
CA ASP A 159 -2.36 25.41 10.37
C ASP A 159 -1.86 26.21 11.58
N PHE A 160 -2.26 25.85 12.80
CA PHE A 160 -1.73 26.48 14.01
C PHE A 160 -0.24 26.23 14.22
N ARG A 161 0.26 25.03 13.88
CA ARG A 161 1.68 24.71 13.95
C ARG A 161 2.50 25.58 13.00
N THR A 162 2.08 25.70 11.73
CA THR A 162 2.77 26.56 10.76
C THR A 162 2.73 28.03 11.16
N LYS A 163 1.59 28.52 11.68
CA LYS A 163 1.48 29.88 12.21
C LYS A 163 2.42 30.12 13.40
N PHE A 164 2.50 29.17 14.32
CA PHE A 164 3.42 29.25 15.45
C PHE A 164 4.88 29.24 15.02
N GLU A 165 5.26 28.35 14.09
CA GLU A 165 6.61 28.30 13.53
C GLU A 165 6.98 29.62 12.85
N HIS A 166 6.07 30.20 12.06
CA HIS A 166 6.28 31.50 11.42
C HIS A 166 6.45 32.64 12.44
N GLU A 167 5.56 32.72 13.44
CA GLU A 167 5.65 33.73 14.50
C GLU A 167 6.93 33.58 15.32
N LEU A 168 7.35 32.35 15.62
CA LEU A 168 8.60 32.07 16.32
C LEU A 168 9.81 32.57 15.52
N MET A 169 9.85 32.30 14.21
CA MET A 169 10.92 32.78 13.34
C MET A 169 10.96 34.31 13.29
N MET A 170 9.80 34.96 13.13
CA MET A 170 9.69 36.42 13.15
C MET A 170 10.17 37.00 14.49
N ARG A 171 9.75 36.41 15.61
CA ARG A 171 10.18 36.80 16.95
C ARG A 171 11.70 36.69 17.11
N GLN A 172 12.30 35.58 16.69
CA GLN A 172 13.75 35.38 16.74
C GLN A 172 14.52 36.40 15.89
N SER A 173 14.00 36.73 14.70
CA SER A 173 14.58 37.79 13.85
C SER A 173 14.56 39.14 14.56
N VAL A 174 13.42 39.52 15.14
CA VAL A 174 13.27 40.78 15.87
C VAL A 174 14.16 40.81 17.13
N GLU A 175 14.28 39.69 17.85
CA GLU A 175 15.20 39.58 18.99
C GLU A 175 16.66 39.77 18.58
N ALA A 176 17.07 39.18 17.44
CA ALA A 176 18.41 39.38 16.89
C ALA A 176 18.65 40.85 16.51
N ASP A 177 17.68 41.50 15.87
CA ASP A 177 17.75 42.93 15.53
C ASP A 177 17.86 43.81 16.78
N ILE A 178 17.07 43.53 17.83
CA ILE A 178 17.16 44.24 19.12
C ILE A 178 18.54 44.07 19.75
N ALA A 179 19.10 42.85 19.73
CA ALA A 179 20.44 42.60 20.26
C ALA A 179 21.51 43.38 19.48
N ASN A 180 21.41 43.41 18.15
CA ASN A 180 22.29 44.18 17.28
C ASN A 180 22.18 45.69 17.54
N LEU A 181 20.95 46.22 17.68
CA LEU A 181 20.72 47.63 17.99
C LEU A 181 21.28 48.02 19.36
N ARG A 182 21.15 47.16 20.38
CA ARG A 182 21.78 47.38 21.69
C ARG A 182 23.30 47.45 21.57
N ARG A 183 23.92 46.54 20.82
CA ARG A 183 25.37 46.56 20.58
C ARG A 183 25.81 47.83 19.85
N LEU A 184 25.03 48.29 18.87
CA LEU A 184 25.29 49.53 18.14
C LEU A 184 25.18 50.75 19.04
N LEU A 185 24.19 50.77 19.95
CA LEU A 185 24.03 51.83 20.94
C LEU A 185 25.23 51.88 21.89
N ASP A 186 25.68 50.73 22.41
CA ASP A 186 26.85 50.64 23.27
C ASP A 186 28.12 51.14 22.55
N GLN A 187 28.32 50.71 21.29
CA GLN A 187 29.42 51.18 20.46
C GLN A 187 29.37 52.69 20.22
N THR A 188 28.18 53.23 19.91
CA THR A 188 27.99 54.67 19.70
C THR A 188 28.28 55.44 20.99
N THR A 189 27.84 54.92 22.14
CA THR A 189 28.09 55.51 23.45
C THR A 189 29.59 55.55 23.78
N LEU A 190 30.33 54.48 23.48
CA LEU A 190 31.79 54.46 23.61
C LEU A 190 32.45 55.50 22.71
N THR A 191 32.09 55.55 21.42
CA THR A 191 32.66 56.55 20.50
C THR A 191 32.35 57.99 20.91
N LYS A 192 31.18 58.22 21.51
CA LYS A 192 30.81 59.52 22.06
C LYS A 192 31.71 59.89 23.24
N ALA A 193 31.93 58.97 24.17
CA ALA A 193 32.82 59.19 25.32
C ALA A 193 34.27 59.44 24.87
N ASP A 194 34.77 58.70 23.87
CA ASP A 194 36.10 58.92 23.29
C ASP A 194 36.24 60.32 22.68
N LEU A 195 35.22 60.78 21.95
CA LEU A 195 35.20 62.13 21.37
C LEU A 195 35.07 63.22 22.45
N GLU A 196 34.27 63.01 23.49
CA GLU A 196 34.16 63.93 24.63
C GLU A 196 35.51 64.09 25.33
N MET A 197 36.24 62.99 25.55
CA MET A 197 37.61 63.02 26.11
C MET A 197 38.59 63.77 25.21
N GLN A 198 38.52 63.58 23.88
CA GLN A 198 39.35 64.33 22.93
C GLN A 198 39.04 65.84 22.96
N ILE A 199 37.76 66.22 23.06
CA ILE A 199 37.34 67.62 23.17
C ILE A 199 37.87 68.25 24.46
N GLU A 200 37.75 67.56 25.59
CA GLU A 200 38.27 68.04 26.88
C GLU A 200 39.79 68.20 26.84
N GLY A 201 40.52 67.21 26.29
CA GLY A 201 41.97 67.32 26.11
C GLY A 201 42.40 68.50 25.23
N LEU A 202 41.69 68.77 24.14
CA LEU A 202 41.94 69.95 23.29
C LEU A 202 41.59 71.27 23.99
N GLN A 203 40.56 71.28 24.84
CA GLN A 203 40.21 72.46 25.64
C GLN A 203 41.30 72.77 26.68
N ASP A 204 41.84 71.74 27.34
CA ASP A 204 42.96 71.86 28.28
C ASP A 204 44.23 72.37 27.58
N GLU A 205 44.55 71.84 26.40
CA GLU A 205 45.69 72.31 25.60
C GLU A 205 45.52 73.78 25.19
N LEU A 206 44.31 74.17 24.77
CA LEU A 206 44.00 75.55 24.42
C LEU A 206 44.10 76.47 25.65
N ALA A 207 43.63 76.03 26.82
CA ALA A 207 43.76 76.76 28.07
C ALA A 207 45.24 76.92 28.48
N TYR A 208 46.03 75.86 28.34
CA TYR A 208 47.48 75.87 28.57
C TYR A 208 48.19 76.86 27.65
N LEU A 209 47.91 76.83 26.34
CA LEU A 209 48.47 77.77 25.36
C LEU A 209 48.08 79.23 25.65
N LYS A 210 46.82 79.49 26.03
CA LYS A 210 46.37 80.83 26.44
C LYS A 210 47.09 81.31 27.69
N LYS A 211 47.29 80.44 28.68
CA LYS A 211 48.04 80.76 29.89
C LYS A 211 49.50 81.08 29.56
N ASN A 212 50.16 80.24 28.74
CA ASN A 212 51.51 80.51 28.26
C ASN A 212 51.61 81.84 27.49
N HIS A 213 50.64 82.14 26.63
CA HIS A 213 50.62 83.42 25.92
C HIS A 213 50.39 84.61 26.85
N ALA A 214 49.56 84.46 27.89
CA ALA A 214 49.38 85.47 28.93
C ALA A 214 50.68 85.67 29.75
N GLU A 215 51.41 84.61 30.05
CA GLU A 215 52.71 84.68 30.73
C GLU A 215 53.81 85.28 29.82
N LEU A 216 53.72 85.09 28.49
CA LEU A 216 54.62 85.67 27.49
C LEU A 216 54.28 87.12 27.09
N THR A 217 53.13 87.67 27.50
CA THR A 217 52.73 89.06 27.23
C THR A 217 53.14 90.04 28.35
N GLY A 218 53.88 89.57 29.35
CA GLY A 218 54.61 90.42 30.29
C GLY A 218 55.94 90.90 29.74
N ASN A 219 56.00 92.16 29.29
CA ASN A 219 57.20 92.98 29.03
C ASN A 219 58.52 92.23 28.76
N VAL A 220 58.82 91.97 27.49
CA VAL A 220 60.20 91.75 27.05
C VAL A 220 60.91 93.11 26.96
N ASN A 221 61.42 93.58 28.09
CA ASN A 221 62.47 94.61 28.12
C ASN A 221 63.80 93.90 27.80
N VAL A 222 64.34 94.15 26.61
CA VAL A 222 65.67 93.69 26.21
C VAL A 222 66.68 94.66 26.81
N GLU A 223 67.15 94.35 28.01
CA GLU A 223 68.43 94.87 28.51
C GLU A 223 69.49 93.79 28.32
N VAL A 224 70.41 94.09 27.40
CA VAL A 224 71.60 93.29 27.12
C VAL A 224 72.56 93.50 28.30
N ASP A 225 72.42 92.69 29.34
CA ASP A 225 73.44 92.54 30.36
C ASP A 225 74.34 91.36 29.98
N ALA A 226 75.62 91.64 29.79
CA ALA A 226 76.63 90.66 29.44
C ALA A 226 76.92 89.80 30.68
N ALA A 227 76.10 88.77 30.87
CA ALA A 227 76.28 87.82 31.96
C ALA A 227 77.56 86.99 31.76
N PRO A 228 78.22 86.58 32.86
CA PRO A 228 79.57 86.04 32.88
C PRO A 228 79.65 84.71 32.13
N GLN A 229 80.80 84.41 31.51
CA GLN A 229 81.12 83.18 30.78
C GLN A 229 80.19 82.01 31.13
N GLN A 230 79.24 81.73 30.23
CA GLN A 230 78.40 80.55 30.33
C GLN A 230 79.33 79.33 30.39
N ASP A 231 79.25 78.59 31.49
CA ASP A 231 80.06 77.41 31.71
C ASP A 231 79.76 76.43 30.58
N LEU A 232 80.66 76.35 29.60
CA LEU A 232 80.46 75.61 28.35
C LEU A 232 80.14 74.14 28.65
N ASN A 233 80.64 73.63 29.78
CA ASN A 233 80.31 72.31 30.30
C ASN A 233 78.83 72.16 30.66
N LYS A 234 78.17 73.16 31.26
CA LYS A 234 76.73 73.09 31.55
C LYS A 234 75.88 73.06 30.28
N VAL A 235 76.24 73.85 29.27
CA VAL A 235 75.51 73.88 27.98
C VAL A 235 75.73 72.57 27.22
N LEU A 236 76.96 72.05 27.21
CA LEU A 236 77.25 70.75 26.61
C LEU A 236 76.53 69.61 27.33
N GLU A 237 76.42 69.66 28.67
CA GLU A 237 75.68 68.68 29.46
C GLU A 237 74.17 68.77 29.20
N GLU A 238 73.62 69.98 29.04
CA GLU A 238 72.21 70.20 28.72
C GLU A 238 71.86 69.73 27.29
N ILE A 239 72.73 70.01 26.31
CA ILE A 239 72.60 69.47 24.95
C ILE A 239 72.68 67.94 24.97
N ARG A 240 73.59 67.37 25.76
CA ARG A 240 73.72 65.92 25.93
C ARG A 240 72.45 65.31 26.54
N ALA A 241 71.92 65.93 27.59
CA ALA A 241 70.69 65.52 28.24
C ALA A 241 69.48 65.60 27.28
N GLN A 242 69.41 66.62 26.41
CA GLN A 242 68.37 66.71 25.38
C GLN A 242 68.51 65.62 24.31
N TYR A 243 69.72 65.34 23.83
CA TYR A 243 69.94 64.24 22.87
C TYR A 243 69.62 62.88 23.48
N GLU A 244 70.01 62.66 24.74
CA GLU A 244 69.68 61.44 25.47
C GLU A 244 68.16 61.31 25.64
N ALA A 245 67.46 62.38 26.04
CA ALA A 245 66.01 62.40 26.15
C ALA A 245 65.28 62.15 24.82
N ILE A 246 65.76 62.73 23.72
CA ILE A 246 65.22 62.51 22.37
C ILE A 246 65.45 61.06 21.94
N THR A 247 66.65 60.52 22.15
CA THR A 247 66.98 59.13 21.80
C THR A 247 66.13 58.14 22.59
N ASP A 248 65.96 58.40 23.90
CA ASP A 248 65.10 57.60 24.76
C ASP A 248 63.63 57.69 24.38
N LYS A 249 63.15 58.88 24.00
CA LYS A 249 61.78 59.07 23.50
C LYS A 249 61.59 58.29 22.19
N HIS A 250 62.49 58.43 21.23
CA HIS A 250 62.45 57.68 19.97
C HIS A 250 62.46 56.17 20.20
N ARG A 251 63.26 55.67 21.15
CA ARG A 251 63.28 54.25 21.53
C ARG A 251 61.93 53.80 22.09
N ARG A 252 61.36 54.56 23.03
CA ARG A 252 60.04 54.25 23.61
C ARG A 252 58.93 54.29 22.56
N ASP A 253 58.96 55.28 21.66
CA ASP A 253 57.97 55.43 20.59
C ASP A 253 58.08 54.26 19.58
N GLN A 254 59.29 53.81 19.25
CA GLN A 254 59.51 52.62 18.41
C GLN A 254 59.04 51.32 19.09
N GLU A 255 59.34 51.13 20.37
CA GLU A 255 58.88 49.98 21.15
C GLU A 255 57.33 49.98 21.25
N ALA A 256 56.72 51.13 21.51
CA ALA A 256 55.27 51.29 21.56
C ALA A 256 54.62 50.99 20.20
N TRP A 257 55.17 51.52 19.11
CA TRP A 257 54.68 51.27 17.75
C TRP A 257 54.80 49.79 17.37
N PHE A 258 55.92 49.13 17.69
CA PHE A 258 56.10 47.71 17.44
C PHE A 258 55.13 46.85 18.25
N ASN A 259 54.91 47.20 19.52
CA ASN A 259 53.96 46.51 20.39
C ASN A 259 52.52 46.68 19.90
N ASP A 260 52.13 47.89 19.49
CA ASP A 260 50.79 48.14 18.93
C ASP A 260 50.57 47.36 17.63
N LYS A 261 51.57 47.35 16.73
CA LYS A 261 51.46 46.59 15.48
C LYS A 261 51.42 45.08 15.71
N SER A 262 52.22 44.57 16.66
CA SER A 262 52.22 43.16 17.06
C SER A 262 50.91 42.75 17.73
N ALA A 263 50.35 43.61 18.57
CA ALA A 263 49.04 43.40 19.21
C ALA A 263 47.91 43.35 18.17
N THR A 264 47.92 44.29 17.21
CA THR A 264 46.96 44.32 16.10
C THR A 264 47.04 43.05 15.27
N LEU A 265 48.26 42.65 14.87
CA LEU A 265 48.47 41.41 14.11
C LEU A 265 48.02 40.17 14.88
N THR A 266 48.31 40.11 16.18
CA THR A 266 47.87 38.99 17.03
C THR A 266 46.34 38.92 17.09
N LYS A 267 45.67 40.07 17.22
CA LYS A 267 44.20 40.16 17.20
C LYS A 267 43.60 39.77 15.85
N GLU A 268 44.23 40.15 14.74
CA GLU A 268 43.80 39.69 13.42
C GLU A 268 43.97 38.17 13.28
N ILE A 269 45.08 37.60 13.75
CA ILE A 269 45.32 36.15 13.70
C ILE A 269 44.26 35.40 14.53
N THR A 270 43.89 35.89 15.71
CA THR A 270 42.84 35.24 16.52
C THR A 270 41.48 35.27 15.82
N ILE A 271 41.09 36.41 15.25
CA ILE A 271 39.82 36.56 14.50
C ILE A 271 39.80 35.64 13.27
N HIS A 272 40.88 35.61 12.49
CA HIS A 272 40.96 34.73 11.32
C HIS A 272 40.93 33.26 11.72
N THR A 273 41.59 32.89 12.82
CA THR A 273 41.57 31.52 13.35
C THR A 273 40.15 31.12 13.79
N GLU A 274 39.45 32.00 14.49
CA GLU A 274 38.06 31.78 14.90
C GLU A 274 37.15 31.61 13.68
N THR A 275 37.26 32.50 12.69
CA THR A 275 36.49 32.44 11.43
C THR A 275 36.75 31.12 10.69
N ILE A 276 38.01 30.66 10.64
CA ILE A 276 38.34 29.36 10.02
C ILE A 276 37.69 28.20 10.79
N GLN A 277 37.68 28.24 12.13
CA GLN A 277 37.04 27.21 12.93
C GLN A 277 35.52 27.19 12.73
N THR A 278 34.86 28.34 12.72
CA THR A 278 33.41 28.44 12.50
C THR A 278 33.02 27.94 11.12
N SER A 279 33.70 28.39 10.06
CA SER A 279 33.48 27.89 8.70
C SER A 279 33.74 26.38 8.59
N LYS A 280 34.73 25.85 9.30
CA LYS A 280 35.01 24.41 9.33
C LYS A 280 33.87 23.63 10.00
N THR A 281 33.30 24.14 11.10
CA THR A 281 32.14 23.51 11.75
C THR A 281 30.90 23.56 10.86
N GLU A 282 30.63 24.69 10.20
CA GLU A 282 29.51 24.84 9.26
C GLU A 282 29.63 23.86 8.08
N ILE A 283 30.81 23.73 7.48
CA ILE A 283 31.07 22.75 6.41
C ILE A 283 30.83 21.32 6.91
N SER A 284 31.24 21.01 8.15
CA SER A 284 31.02 19.68 8.73
C SER A 284 29.54 19.41 8.95
N ASP A 285 28.76 20.40 9.39
CA ASP A 285 27.33 20.24 9.63
C ASP A 285 26.56 20.14 8.32
N LEU A 286 26.88 20.97 7.32
CA LEU A 286 26.33 20.87 5.97
C LEU A 286 26.63 19.50 5.33
N ARG A 287 27.81 18.92 5.58
CA ARG A 287 28.12 17.56 5.11
C ARG A 287 27.27 16.51 5.81
N ARG A 288 27.02 16.64 7.12
CA ARG A 288 26.14 15.72 7.85
C ARG A 288 24.70 15.81 7.38
N THR A 289 24.19 17.02 7.15
CA THR A 289 22.82 17.21 6.65
C THR A 289 22.67 16.67 5.23
N LEU A 290 23.66 16.92 4.36
CA LEU A 290 23.68 16.37 3.00
C LEU A 290 23.67 14.84 3.03
N GLN A 291 24.51 14.19 3.84
CA GLN A 291 24.51 12.74 3.99
C GLN A 291 23.17 12.21 4.53
N GLY A 292 22.56 12.90 5.49
CA GLY A 292 21.22 12.55 6.00
C GLY A 292 20.16 12.61 4.91
N LEU A 293 20.17 13.67 4.09
CA LEU A 293 19.25 13.83 2.96
C LEU A 293 19.49 12.79 1.86
N GLU A 294 20.74 12.42 1.59
CA GLU A 294 21.05 11.34 0.63
C GLU A 294 20.52 10.00 1.11
N ILE A 295 20.66 9.66 2.40
CA ILE A 295 20.11 8.42 2.97
C ILE A 295 18.59 8.42 2.90
N GLU A 296 17.94 9.54 3.24
CA GLU A 296 16.49 9.68 3.14
C GLU A 296 16.03 9.50 1.68
N LEU A 297 16.72 10.13 0.72
CA LEU A 297 16.44 9.96 -0.70
C LEU A 297 16.55 8.49 -1.14
N GLN A 298 17.60 7.78 -0.72
CA GLN A 298 17.76 6.35 -1.03
C GLN A 298 16.66 5.49 -0.38
N SER A 299 16.26 5.82 0.85
CA SER A 299 15.16 5.14 1.53
C SER A 299 13.83 5.33 0.78
N GLN A 300 13.52 6.58 0.39
CA GLN A 300 12.31 6.90 -0.36
C GLN A 300 12.29 6.23 -1.74
N LEU A 301 13.43 6.18 -2.44
CA LEU A 301 13.55 5.44 -3.71
C LEU A 301 13.31 3.94 -3.52
N SER A 302 13.85 3.36 -2.44
CA SER A 302 13.61 1.94 -2.11
C SER A 302 12.14 1.68 -1.78
N MET A 303 11.51 2.56 -0.99
CA MET A 303 10.09 2.47 -0.64
C MET A 303 9.20 2.61 -1.88
N LYS A 304 9.49 3.57 -2.77
CA LYS A 304 8.82 3.72 -4.05
C LYS A 304 8.89 2.43 -4.87
N GLY A 305 10.09 1.87 -5.05
CA GLY A 305 10.27 0.63 -5.81
C GLY A 305 9.52 -0.56 -5.21
N ALA A 306 9.48 -0.66 -3.87
CA ALA A 306 8.68 -1.68 -3.19
C ALA A 306 7.18 -1.51 -3.46
N LEU A 307 6.67 -0.28 -3.39
CA LEU A 307 5.26 0.02 -3.66
C LEU A 307 4.88 -0.26 -5.13
N GLU A 308 5.71 0.16 -6.09
CA GLU A 308 5.51 -0.14 -7.52
C GLU A 308 5.48 -1.65 -7.78
N ASN A 309 6.37 -2.42 -7.14
CA ASN A 309 6.36 -3.88 -7.25
C ASN A 309 5.09 -4.50 -6.66
N THR A 310 4.64 -4.04 -5.48
CA THR A 310 3.40 -4.55 -4.90
C THR A 310 2.19 -4.21 -5.75
N LEU A 311 2.16 -3.02 -6.36
CA LEU A 311 1.11 -2.63 -7.30
C LEU A 311 1.10 -3.58 -8.50
N ALA A 312 2.25 -3.76 -9.16
CA ALA A 312 2.38 -4.65 -10.30
C ALA A 312 1.99 -6.11 -9.97
N GLU A 313 2.38 -6.62 -8.80
CA GLU A 313 1.99 -7.96 -8.34
C GLU A 313 0.47 -8.06 -8.12
N THR A 314 -0.14 -7.04 -7.52
CA THR A 314 -1.60 -7.03 -7.31
C THR A 314 -2.37 -6.96 -8.63
N GLU A 315 -1.93 -6.10 -9.57
CA GLU A 315 -2.50 -6.00 -10.91
C GLU A 315 -2.37 -7.32 -11.67
N ALA A 316 -1.20 -7.96 -11.65
CA ALA A 316 -0.98 -9.26 -12.27
C ALA A 316 -1.88 -10.34 -11.68
N ARG A 317 -2.04 -10.36 -10.34
CA ARG A 317 -2.92 -11.31 -9.64
C ARG A 317 -4.39 -11.10 -10.04
N TYR A 318 -4.88 -9.86 -10.07
CA TYR A 318 -6.25 -9.57 -10.47
C TYR A 318 -6.49 -9.87 -11.95
N SER A 319 -5.53 -9.54 -12.82
CA SER A 319 -5.57 -9.89 -14.24
C SER A 319 -5.68 -11.41 -14.45
N SER A 320 -4.89 -12.20 -13.72
CA SER A 320 -4.97 -13.67 -13.75
C SER A 320 -6.33 -14.18 -13.25
N MET A 321 -6.87 -13.59 -12.18
CA MET A 321 -8.19 -13.95 -11.66
C MET A 321 -9.31 -13.65 -12.66
N LEU A 322 -9.27 -12.47 -13.29
CA LEU A 322 -10.22 -12.08 -14.34
C LEU A 322 -10.13 -13.00 -15.56
N ALA A 323 -8.92 -13.37 -15.99
CA ALA A 323 -8.72 -14.35 -17.05
C ALA A 323 -9.31 -15.72 -16.68
N GLY A 324 -9.16 -16.14 -15.41
CA GLY A 324 -9.78 -17.36 -14.89
C GLY A 324 -11.31 -17.32 -14.94
N PHE A 325 -11.93 -16.22 -14.51
CA PHE A 325 -13.38 -16.04 -14.60
C PHE A 325 -13.86 -15.99 -16.06
N GLN A 326 -13.14 -15.30 -16.95
CA GLN A 326 -13.48 -15.29 -18.37
C GLN A 326 -13.42 -16.71 -18.97
N SER A 327 -12.43 -17.52 -18.58
CA SER A 327 -12.36 -18.92 -19.02
C SER A 327 -13.55 -19.74 -18.52
N GLN A 328 -14.00 -19.54 -17.27
CA GLN A 328 -15.19 -20.22 -16.74
C GLN A 328 -16.47 -19.79 -17.47
N ILE A 329 -16.61 -18.49 -17.75
CA ILE A 329 -17.73 -17.97 -18.55
C ILE A 329 -17.75 -18.63 -19.92
N ASN A 330 -16.62 -18.65 -20.64
CA ASN A 330 -16.54 -19.27 -21.95
C ASN A 330 -16.89 -20.76 -21.93
N MET A 331 -16.49 -21.50 -20.88
CA MET A 331 -16.87 -22.91 -20.73
C MET A 331 -18.38 -23.08 -20.54
N LEU A 332 -18.98 -22.30 -19.63
CA LEU A 332 -20.43 -22.36 -19.36
C LEU A 332 -21.26 -21.93 -20.58
N GLU A 333 -20.81 -20.90 -21.31
CA GLU A 333 -21.44 -20.48 -22.56
C GLU A 333 -21.37 -21.60 -23.62
N GLY A 334 -20.24 -22.31 -23.70
CA GLY A 334 -20.08 -23.49 -24.55
C GLY A 334 -21.00 -24.65 -24.18
N GLU A 335 -21.10 -24.99 -22.89
CA GLU A 335 -22.03 -26.01 -22.40
C GLU A 335 -23.48 -25.65 -22.71
N LEU A 336 -23.85 -24.38 -22.50
CA LEU A 336 -25.19 -23.88 -22.78
C LEU A 336 -25.51 -23.91 -24.28
N ALA A 337 -24.55 -23.61 -25.15
CA ALA A 337 -24.69 -23.76 -26.60
C ALA A 337 -24.88 -25.23 -27.00
N ASN A 338 -24.12 -26.15 -26.41
CA ASN A 338 -24.25 -27.59 -26.66
C ASN A 338 -25.62 -28.14 -26.23
N VAL A 339 -26.10 -27.75 -25.05
CA VAL A 339 -27.43 -28.15 -24.56
C VAL A 339 -28.53 -27.60 -25.47
N ARG A 340 -28.43 -26.34 -25.92
CA ARG A 340 -29.38 -25.77 -26.88
C ARG A 340 -29.41 -26.55 -28.20
N ALA A 341 -28.24 -26.87 -28.76
CA ALA A 341 -28.14 -27.67 -29.98
C ALA A 341 -28.72 -29.08 -29.80
N SER A 342 -28.49 -29.72 -28.66
CA SER A 342 -29.05 -31.04 -28.35
C SER A 342 -30.57 -31.02 -28.21
N ILE A 343 -31.13 -29.99 -27.55
CA ILE A 343 -32.59 -29.81 -27.44
C ILE A 343 -33.20 -29.59 -28.83
N GLU A 344 -32.56 -28.77 -29.67
CA GLU A 344 -33.04 -28.51 -31.02
C GLU A 344 -33.03 -29.78 -31.89
N GLN A 345 -31.96 -30.58 -31.79
CA GLN A 345 -31.87 -31.89 -32.44
C GLN A 345 -32.97 -32.85 -31.95
N GLN A 346 -33.14 -32.99 -30.63
CA GLN A 346 -34.23 -33.81 -30.07
C GLN A 346 -35.60 -33.34 -30.54
N GLY A 347 -35.82 -32.02 -30.62
CA GLY A 347 -37.06 -31.45 -31.15
C GLY A 347 -37.33 -31.86 -32.61
N GLN A 348 -36.28 -31.89 -33.44
CA GLN A 348 -36.39 -32.37 -34.83
C GLN A 348 -36.70 -33.88 -34.88
N ASP A 349 -36.03 -34.68 -34.07
CA ASP A 349 -36.26 -36.14 -33.99
C ASP A 349 -37.69 -36.46 -33.52
N TYR A 350 -38.19 -35.74 -32.50
CA TYR A 350 -39.57 -35.86 -32.04
C TYR A 350 -40.57 -35.49 -33.12
N LYS A 351 -40.30 -34.45 -33.91
CA LYS A 351 -41.17 -34.04 -35.02
C LYS A 351 -41.21 -35.11 -36.12
N MET A 352 -40.07 -35.71 -36.47
CA MET A 352 -40.02 -36.82 -37.43
C MET A 352 -40.78 -38.05 -36.92
N LEU A 353 -40.60 -38.40 -35.63
CA LEU A 353 -41.31 -39.53 -35.04
C LEU A 353 -42.82 -39.31 -35.00
N LEU A 354 -43.26 -38.08 -34.73
CA LEU A 354 -44.68 -37.72 -34.77
C LEU A 354 -45.27 -37.84 -36.18
N ASP A 355 -44.52 -37.42 -37.21
CA ASP A 355 -44.94 -37.57 -38.61
C ASP A 355 -45.10 -39.05 -39.01
N ILE A 356 -44.11 -39.89 -38.67
CA ILE A 356 -44.17 -41.34 -38.88
C ILE A 356 -45.36 -41.95 -38.14
N LYS A 357 -45.57 -41.56 -36.87
CA LYS A 357 -46.71 -42.02 -36.06
C LYS A 357 -48.03 -41.65 -36.73
N SER A 358 -48.18 -40.40 -37.17
CA SER A 358 -49.40 -39.94 -37.84
C SER A 358 -49.66 -40.71 -39.13
N ARG A 359 -48.62 -41.05 -39.90
CA ARG A 359 -48.75 -41.87 -41.11
C ARG A 359 -49.15 -43.31 -40.79
N LEU A 360 -48.53 -43.93 -39.78
CA LEU A 360 -48.91 -45.28 -39.34
C LEU A 360 -50.35 -45.33 -38.81
N GLU A 361 -50.79 -44.30 -38.08
CA GLU A 361 -52.18 -44.20 -37.62
C GLU A 361 -53.17 -44.13 -38.80
N GLN A 362 -52.81 -43.43 -39.88
CA GLN A 362 -53.60 -43.43 -41.13
C GLN A 362 -53.62 -44.81 -41.80
N GLU A 363 -52.47 -45.49 -41.91
CA GLU A 363 -52.38 -46.85 -42.47
C GLU A 363 -53.20 -47.85 -41.64
N ILE A 364 -53.18 -47.77 -40.30
CA ILE A 364 -54.02 -48.62 -39.44
C ILE A 364 -55.51 -48.32 -39.65
N ALA A 365 -55.89 -47.05 -39.82
CA ALA A 365 -57.27 -46.67 -40.07
C ALA A 365 -57.78 -47.22 -41.42
N THR A 366 -56.94 -47.21 -42.47
CA THR A 366 -57.30 -47.81 -43.76
C THR A 366 -57.38 -49.34 -43.65
N TYR A 367 -56.45 -49.99 -42.95
CA TYR A 367 -56.52 -51.44 -42.70
C TYR A 367 -57.78 -51.84 -41.92
N ARG A 368 -58.19 -51.06 -40.90
CA ARG A 368 -59.45 -51.30 -40.16
C ARG A 368 -60.67 -51.18 -41.06
N SER A 369 -60.71 -50.15 -41.90
CA SER A 369 -61.82 -49.94 -42.83
C SER A 369 -61.95 -51.08 -43.86
N LEU A 370 -60.82 -51.59 -44.36
CA LEU A 370 -60.82 -52.77 -45.24
C LEU A 370 -61.30 -54.03 -44.52
N LEU A 371 -60.86 -54.25 -43.27
CA LEU A 371 -61.31 -55.39 -42.47
C LEU A 371 -62.83 -55.35 -42.22
N GLU A 372 -63.37 -54.19 -41.84
CA GLU A 372 -64.81 -53.99 -41.67
C GLU A 372 -65.58 -54.25 -42.98
N SER A 373 -65.00 -53.90 -44.14
CA SER A 373 -65.62 -54.17 -45.45
C SER A 373 -65.60 -55.65 -45.86
N GLU A 374 -64.61 -56.43 -45.39
CA GLU A 374 -64.60 -57.88 -45.59
C GLU A 374 -65.49 -58.62 -44.58
N GLU A 375 -65.62 -58.16 -43.34
CA GLU A 375 -66.52 -58.75 -42.34
C GLU A 375 -68.01 -58.51 -42.63
N SER A 376 -68.34 -57.47 -43.41
CA SER A 376 -69.71 -57.14 -43.81
C SER A 376 -70.14 -57.74 -45.15
N ARG A 377 -69.29 -58.59 -45.76
CA ARG A 377 -69.55 -59.35 -47.00
C ARG A 377 -69.74 -60.83 -46.69
#